data_AF-A0A0P7ZG78-F1
#
_entry.id   AF-A0A0P7ZG78-F1
#
_cell.length_a   1.000
_cell.length_b   1.000
_cell.length_c   1.000
_cell.angle_alpha   90.00
_cell.angle_beta   90.00
_cell.angle_gamma   90.00
#
_symmetry.space_group_name_H-M   'P 1'
#
loop_
_entity.id
_entity.type
_entity.pdbx_description
1 polymer ?
#
loop_
_entity_poly.entity_id
_entity_poly.type
_entity_poly.pdbx_seq_one_letter_code
_entity_poly.pdbx_strand_id
1 'polypeptide(L)'
;MSVSRQKSFKNRYRGNWHTIATRTRRFSRNRCILNPFHKAEAVHHLRYRDIRGKIAGREVPGWDVVPLCRRCHGRVHRKQHWYSAKRHPALNNRQHWGVLWRLRLRFWLWAGLLNLWWIPALTVALAAAWFTYGTPIRETLPRLNPPSEYDFNESDVPDSL
;
A
#
# COMPACT_ATOMS: atom_id res chain seq x y z
N MET A 1 34.02 1.08 32.08
CA MET A 1 33.84 0.87 30.62
C MET A 1 32.44 1.26 30.11
N SER A 2 31.92 2.45 30.44
CA SER A 2 30.55 2.88 30.06
C SER A 2 30.48 3.74 28.78
N VAL A 3 31.61 4.32 28.36
CA VAL A 3 31.69 5.29 27.25
C VAL A 3 31.51 4.66 25.86
N SER A 4 31.71 3.33 25.70
CA SER A 4 31.62 2.65 24.39
C SER A 4 30.17 2.33 23.96
N ARG A 5 29.29 1.97 24.90
CA ARG A 5 27.88 1.64 24.61
C ARG A 5 27.09 2.85 24.17
N GLN A 6 27.30 3.99 24.82
CA GLN A 6 26.57 5.22 24.52
C GLN A 6 26.98 5.80 23.15
N LYS A 7 28.27 5.77 22.80
CA LYS A 7 28.77 6.10 21.45
C LYS A 7 28.25 5.12 20.39
N SER A 8 28.21 3.82 20.68
CA SER A 8 27.64 2.81 19.78
C SER A 8 26.15 3.03 19.52
N PHE A 9 25.37 3.37 20.55
CA PHE A 9 23.95 3.69 20.43
C PHE A 9 23.76 4.99 19.63
N LYS A 10 24.51 6.05 19.94
CA LYS A 10 24.45 7.32 19.22
C LYS A 10 24.82 7.16 17.74
N ASN A 11 25.84 6.34 17.42
CA ASN A 11 26.23 6.04 16.05
C ASN A 11 25.22 5.17 15.28
N ARG A 12 24.44 4.35 15.99
CA ARG A 12 23.36 3.53 15.39
C ARG A 12 22.20 4.38 14.87
N TYR A 13 21.98 5.55 15.45
CA TYR A 13 20.90 6.48 15.10
C TYR A 13 21.41 7.82 14.55
N ARG A 14 22.66 7.86 14.05
CA ARG A 14 23.20 9.02 13.33
C ARG A 14 22.50 9.19 11.97
N GLY A 15 22.47 10.42 11.47
CA GLY A 15 21.88 10.74 10.17
C GLY A 15 20.36 10.96 10.24
N ASN A 16 19.64 10.58 9.19
CA ASN A 16 18.24 10.93 8.98
C ASN A 16 17.23 10.03 9.73
N TRP A 17 17.65 9.36 10.80
CA TRP A 17 16.85 8.34 11.51
C TRP A 17 15.50 8.88 11.98
N HIS A 18 15.46 10.10 12.53
CA HIS A 18 14.21 10.67 13.03
C HIS A 18 13.18 10.86 11.91
N THR A 19 13.62 11.38 10.76
CA THR A 19 12.79 11.53 9.56
C THR A 19 12.33 10.19 9.03
N ILE A 20 13.23 9.20 8.95
CA ILE A 20 12.87 7.85 8.52
C ILE A 20 11.84 7.24 9.46
N ALA A 21 12.06 7.30 10.76
CA ALA A 21 11.15 6.76 11.75
C ALA A 21 9.78 7.44 11.70
N THR A 22 9.73 8.75 11.49
CA THR A 22 8.48 9.51 11.29
C THR A 22 7.79 9.11 9.99
N ARG A 23 8.52 9.01 8.87
CA ARG A 23 8.00 8.56 7.58
C ARG A 23 7.44 7.13 7.64
N THR A 24 8.18 6.19 8.24
CA THR A 24 7.76 4.80 8.42
C THR A 24 6.47 4.72 9.23
N ARG A 25 6.36 5.47 10.33
CA ARG A 25 5.13 5.51 11.12
C ARG A 25 3.97 6.13 10.33
N ARG A 26 4.20 7.19 9.55
CA ARG A 26 3.18 7.82 8.69
C ARG A 26 2.59 6.84 7.67
N PHE A 27 3.41 6.02 7.01
CA PHE A 27 2.92 4.99 6.08
C PHE A 27 1.92 4.03 6.72
N SER A 28 2.17 3.65 7.97
CA SER A 28 1.29 2.78 8.76
C SER A 28 0.16 3.52 9.50
N ARG A 29 -0.03 4.83 9.25
CA ARG A 29 -0.94 5.71 10.04
C ARG A 29 -0.74 5.57 11.55
N ASN A 30 0.51 5.52 12.00
CA ASN A 30 0.92 5.30 13.39
C ASN A 30 0.39 3.98 14.02
N ARG A 31 0.07 2.96 13.23
CA ARG A 31 -0.38 1.64 13.71
C ARG A 31 0.74 0.60 13.66
N CYS A 32 0.72 -0.33 14.62
CA CYS A 32 1.64 -1.46 14.62
C CYS A 32 1.26 -2.47 13.52
N ILE A 33 2.22 -2.89 12.70
CA ILE A 33 1.94 -3.82 11.58
C ILE A 33 1.62 -5.27 12.00
N LEU A 34 1.95 -5.63 13.25
CA LEU A 34 1.64 -6.94 13.82
C LEU A 34 0.34 -6.93 14.64
N ASN A 35 -0.12 -5.76 15.07
CA ASN A 35 -1.37 -5.57 15.77
C ASN A 35 -1.90 -4.15 15.45
N PRO A 36 -2.73 -3.99 14.41
CA PRO A 36 -3.19 -2.68 13.94
C PRO A 36 -4.00 -1.88 14.97
N PHE A 37 -4.57 -2.54 15.98
CA PHE A 37 -5.29 -1.87 17.05
C PHE A 37 -4.35 -1.10 17.98
N HIS A 38 -3.05 -1.39 17.97
CA HIS A 38 -2.07 -0.76 18.82
C HIS A 38 -1.30 0.34 18.08
N LYS A 39 -0.94 1.40 18.81
CA LYS A 39 -0.07 2.47 18.31
C LYS A 39 1.35 1.95 18.05
N ALA A 40 1.96 2.39 16.95
CA ALA A 40 3.37 2.18 16.68
C ALA A 40 4.23 3.13 17.52
N GLU A 41 4.89 2.57 18.53
CA GLU A 41 5.74 3.31 19.48
C GLU A 41 7.21 3.27 19.08
N ALA A 42 7.61 2.24 18.35
CA ALA A 42 8.99 2.02 17.92
C ALA A 42 9.07 1.73 16.43
N VAL A 43 10.20 2.09 15.83
CA VAL A 43 10.58 1.67 14.48
C VAL A 43 11.71 0.65 14.60
N HIS A 44 11.40 -0.57 14.17
CA HIS A 44 12.24 -1.74 14.30
C HIS A 44 13.09 -1.92 13.04
N HIS A 45 14.40 -2.10 13.21
CA HIS A 45 15.29 -2.49 12.12
C HIS A 45 15.17 -3.99 11.85
N LEU A 46 14.89 -4.36 10.60
CA LEU A 46 14.91 -5.75 10.13
C LEU A 46 16.35 -6.26 9.90
N ARG A 47 17.28 -5.35 9.61
CA ARG A 47 18.72 -5.60 9.44
C ARG A 47 19.49 -4.30 9.66
N TYR A 48 20.80 -4.39 9.92
CA TYR A 48 21.68 -3.21 10.04
C TYR A 48 22.64 -3.03 8.86
N ARG A 49 22.69 -4.00 7.93
CA ARG A 49 23.61 -4.02 6.79
C ARG A 49 22.93 -4.65 5.57
N ASP A 50 23.25 -4.13 4.40
CA ASP A 50 22.89 -4.69 3.09
C ASP A 50 24.15 -4.90 2.23
N ILE A 51 23.95 -5.21 0.94
CA ILE A 51 25.05 -5.40 -0.03
C ILE A 51 25.92 -4.15 -0.19
N ARG A 52 25.38 -2.95 0.10
CA ARG A 52 26.06 -1.65 0.04
C ARG A 52 26.65 -1.23 1.39
N GLY A 53 26.72 -2.13 2.35
CA GLY A 53 27.27 -1.85 3.68
C GLY A 53 26.21 -1.39 4.70
N LYS A 54 26.64 -0.58 5.67
CA LYS A 54 25.77 -0.14 6.77
C LYS A 54 24.60 0.68 6.21
N ILE A 55 23.39 0.43 6.69
CA ILE A 55 22.19 1.13 6.21
C ILE A 55 21.83 2.38 7.02
N ALA A 56 22.57 2.68 8.09
CA ALA A 56 22.29 3.81 8.97
C ALA A 56 22.15 5.13 8.17
N GLY A 57 20.98 5.77 8.24
CA GLY A 57 20.64 6.98 7.50
C GLY A 57 20.14 6.77 6.05
N ARG A 58 20.09 5.52 5.57
CA ARG A 58 19.62 5.11 4.23
C ARG A 58 18.49 4.08 4.30
N GLU A 59 17.90 3.88 5.48
CA GLU A 59 16.94 2.82 5.70
C GLU A 59 15.64 3.06 4.92
N VAL A 60 15.18 2.02 4.23
CA VAL A 60 13.94 2.07 3.45
C VAL A 60 12.76 1.56 4.29
N PRO A 61 11.69 2.37 4.52
CA PRO A 61 10.47 1.91 5.17
C PRO A 61 9.89 0.67 4.50
N GLY A 62 9.51 -0.33 5.30
CA GLY A 62 8.94 -1.58 4.82
C GLY A 62 9.95 -2.59 4.28
N TRP A 63 11.20 -2.19 4.03
CA TRP A 63 12.26 -3.10 3.56
C TRP A 63 13.35 -3.32 4.60
N ASP A 64 13.80 -2.24 5.23
CA ASP A 64 14.82 -2.26 6.25
C ASP A 64 14.26 -1.98 7.64
N VAL A 65 13.14 -1.26 7.72
CA VAL A 65 12.53 -0.85 8.98
C VAL A 65 11.01 -0.96 8.97
N VAL A 66 10.41 -1.29 10.10
CA VAL A 66 8.95 -1.43 10.25
C VAL A 66 8.44 -0.83 11.58
N PRO A 67 7.22 -0.27 11.61
CA PRO A 67 6.64 0.33 12.81
C PRO A 67 5.93 -0.73 13.67
N LEU A 68 6.25 -0.78 14.97
CA LEU A 68 5.72 -1.76 15.93
C LEU A 68 5.34 -1.10 17.25
N CYS A 69 4.35 -1.66 17.95
CA CYS A 69 4.11 -1.35 19.35
C CYS A 69 5.21 -1.98 20.23
N ARG A 70 5.42 -1.47 21.45
CA ARG A 70 6.48 -1.96 22.34
C ARG A 70 6.43 -3.46 22.59
N ARG A 71 5.23 -4.03 22.76
CA ARG A 71 5.04 -5.49 22.97
C ARG A 71 5.50 -6.30 21.75
N CYS A 72 5.05 -5.93 20.56
CA CYS A 72 5.45 -6.59 19.32
C CYS A 72 6.94 -6.41 19.02
N HIS A 73 7.48 -5.21 19.30
CA HIS A 73 8.90 -4.92 19.16
C HIS A 73 9.77 -5.84 20.03
N GLY A 74 9.41 -6.04 21.30
CA GLY A 74 10.11 -6.98 22.18
C GLY A 74 10.03 -8.43 21.68
N ARG A 75 8.89 -8.84 21.10
CA ARG A 75 8.70 -10.20 20.57
C ARG A 75 9.60 -10.50 19.37
N VAL A 76 9.80 -9.54 18.46
CA VAL A 76 10.63 -9.75 17.26
C VAL A 76 12.13 -9.74 17.56
N HIS A 77 12.55 -9.17 18.69
CA HIS A 77 13.93 -9.24 19.20
C HIS A 77 14.27 -10.52 19.97
N ARG A 78 13.31 -11.44 20.17
CA ARG A 78 13.59 -12.73 20.80
C ARG A 78 14.56 -13.54 19.93
N LYS A 79 15.42 -14.37 20.56
CA LYS A 79 16.45 -15.17 19.87
C LYS A 79 15.93 -16.04 18.71
N GLN A 80 14.68 -16.50 18.79
CA GLN A 80 14.03 -17.31 17.74
C GLN A 80 13.74 -16.51 16.46
N HIS A 81 13.69 -15.18 16.57
CA HIS A 81 13.27 -14.26 15.51
C HIS A 81 14.41 -13.32 15.10
N TRP A 82 15.44 -13.18 15.92
CA TRP A 82 16.54 -12.25 15.73
C TRP A 82 17.91 -12.90 15.89
N TYR A 83 18.74 -12.78 14.86
CA TYR A 83 20.17 -13.05 14.96
C TYR A 83 20.87 -11.91 15.68
N SER A 84 21.47 -12.21 16.84
CA SER A 84 22.26 -11.25 17.63
C SER A 84 23.74 -11.64 17.66
N ALA A 85 24.57 -10.94 16.89
CA ALA A 85 26.01 -11.03 16.96
C ALA A 85 26.55 -10.15 18.11
N LYS A 86 26.99 -10.78 19.21
CA LYS A 86 27.47 -10.07 20.40
C LYS A 86 28.71 -9.21 20.14
N ARG A 87 29.66 -9.69 19.33
CA ARG A 87 30.94 -9.00 19.04
C ARG A 87 30.75 -7.77 18.15
N HIS A 88 29.87 -7.85 17.14
CA HIS A 88 29.62 -6.76 16.20
C HIS A 88 28.11 -6.56 15.96
N PRO A 89 27.38 -6.04 16.95
CA PRO A 89 25.92 -5.97 16.89
C PRO A 89 25.40 -5.01 15.81
N ALA A 90 26.22 -4.05 15.35
CA ALA A 90 25.86 -3.16 14.25
C ALA A 90 26.13 -3.75 12.86
N LEU A 91 26.82 -4.89 12.76
CA LEU A 91 27.21 -5.47 11.47
C LEU A 91 26.33 -6.65 11.07
N ASN A 92 26.02 -7.53 12.02
CA ASN A 92 25.42 -8.83 11.70
C ASN A 92 24.02 -9.03 12.27
N ASN A 93 23.54 -8.10 13.11
CA ASN A 93 22.22 -8.23 13.69
C ASN A 93 21.14 -8.05 12.62
N ARG A 94 20.25 -9.02 12.55
CA ARG A 94 19.18 -9.07 11.55
C ARG A 94 18.08 -10.01 12.00
N GLN A 95 16.92 -9.80 11.41
CA GLN A 95 15.80 -10.70 11.53
C GLN A 95 16.09 -12.01 10.79
N HIS A 96 15.60 -13.14 11.32
CA HIS A 96 15.59 -14.40 10.58
C HIS A 96 14.83 -14.25 9.26
N TRP A 97 15.31 -14.94 8.22
CA TRP A 97 14.81 -14.77 6.84
C TRP A 97 13.27 -14.87 6.72
N GLY A 98 12.66 -15.91 7.28
CA GLY A 98 11.20 -16.07 7.22
C GLY A 98 10.43 -14.98 7.97
N VAL A 99 10.95 -14.54 9.12
CA VAL A 99 10.29 -13.47 9.91
C VAL A 99 10.51 -12.10 9.27
N LEU A 100 11.67 -11.87 8.65
CA LEU A 100 11.99 -10.68 7.88
C LEU A 100 10.96 -10.48 6.78
N TRP A 101 10.76 -11.47 5.91
CA TRP A 101 9.79 -11.37 4.82
C TRP A 101 8.35 -11.25 5.31
N ARG A 102 7.98 -11.98 6.36
CA ARG A 102 6.66 -11.85 7.00
C ARG A 102 6.38 -10.42 7.48
N LEU A 103 7.37 -9.74 8.04
CA LEU A 103 7.24 -8.35 8.49
C LEU A 103 7.13 -7.38 7.30
N ARG A 104 7.90 -7.62 6.22
CA ARG A 104 7.81 -6.82 4.98
C ARG A 104 6.43 -6.93 4.33
N LEU A 105 5.95 -8.16 4.11
CA LEU A 105 4.65 -8.42 3.50
C LEU A 105 3.52 -7.78 4.31
N ARG A 106 3.53 -7.96 5.63
CA ARG A 106 2.54 -7.31 6.51
C ARG A 106 2.62 -5.79 6.45
N PHE A 107 3.82 -5.20 6.42
CA PHE A 107 3.96 -3.76 6.29
C PHE A 107 3.26 -3.26 5.01
N TRP A 108 3.56 -3.86 3.87
CA TRP A 108 3.01 -3.43 2.58
C TRP A 108 1.52 -3.71 2.45
N LEU A 109 1.03 -4.83 2.98
CA LEU A 109 -0.41 -5.10 3.06
C LEU A 109 -1.14 -4.01 3.84
N TRP A 110 -0.67 -3.68 5.04
CA TRP A 110 -1.29 -2.64 5.88
C TRP A 110 -1.12 -1.24 5.32
N ALA A 111 0.06 -0.91 4.80
CA ALA A 111 0.30 0.37 4.14
C ALA A 111 -0.61 0.51 2.91
N GLY A 112 -0.80 -0.55 2.12
CA GLY A 112 -1.78 -0.58 1.05
C GLY A 112 -3.19 -0.30 1.58
N LEU A 113 -3.74 -1.20 2.40
CA LEU A 113 -5.10 -1.10 2.94
C LEU A 113 -5.41 0.25 3.60
N LEU A 114 -4.50 0.75 4.43
CA LEU A 114 -4.69 2.04 5.10
C LEU A 114 -4.58 3.23 4.15
N ASN A 115 -3.92 3.10 3.00
CA ASN A 115 -3.78 4.16 2.01
C ASN A 115 -4.71 3.97 0.79
N LEU A 116 -5.65 3.01 0.82
CA LEU A 116 -6.71 2.85 -0.20
C LEU A 116 -7.90 3.83 -0.06
N TRP A 117 -7.76 4.88 0.77
CA TRP A 117 -8.79 5.92 0.96
C TRP A 117 -9.17 6.69 -0.32
N TRP A 118 -8.38 6.57 -1.39
CA TRP A 118 -8.72 7.11 -2.71
C TRP A 118 -9.72 6.23 -3.46
N ILE A 119 -9.93 4.96 -3.10
CA ILE A 119 -10.90 4.09 -3.77
C ILE A 119 -12.33 4.65 -3.64
N PRO A 120 -12.83 5.02 -2.43
CA PRO A 120 -14.13 5.68 -2.29
C PRO A 120 -14.25 6.95 -3.13
N ALA A 121 -13.21 7.81 -3.12
CA ALA A 121 -13.20 9.05 -3.88
C ALA A 121 -13.23 8.80 -5.40
N LEU A 122 -12.48 7.80 -5.87
CA LEU A 122 -12.47 7.39 -7.27
C LEU A 122 -13.81 6.77 -7.67
N THR A 123 -14.42 5.93 -6.83
CA THR A 123 -15.76 5.37 -7.12
C THR A 123 -16.83 6.44 -7.19
N VAL A 124 -16.80 7.45 -6.31
CA VAL A 124 -17.73 8.59 -6.38
C VAL A 124 -17.48 9.41 -7.66
N ALA A 125 -16.24 9.68 -8.00
CA ALA A 125 -15.89 10.41 -9.23
C ALA A 125 -16.33 9.67 -10.50
N LEU A 126 -16.12 8.36 -10.57
CA LEU A 126 -16.55 7.51 -11.68
C LEU A 126 -18.08 7.41 -11.76
N ALA A 127 -18.78 7.28 -10.62
CA ALA A 127 -20.23 7.28 -10.59
C ALA A 127 -20.80 8.63 -11.05
N ALA A 128 -20.25 9.76 -10.58
CA ALA A 128 -20.64 11.09 -11.03
C ALA A 128 -20.41 11.26 -12.55
N ALA A 129 -19.25 10.80 -13.05
CA ALA A 129 -18.96 10.85 -14.49
C ALA A 129 -19.95 9.99 -15.29
N TRP A 130 -20.34 8.81 -14.80
CA TRP A 130 -21.35 7.97 -15.43
C TRP A 130 -22.73 8.65 -15.45
N PHE A 131 -23.17 9.27 -14.36
CA PHE A 131 -24.45 10.00 -14.34
C PHE A 131 -24.45 11.28 -15.19
N THR A 132 -23.28 11.91 -15.37
CA THR A 132 -23.15 13.18 -16.10
C THR A 132 -22.94 12.97 -17.60
N TYR A 133 -22.20 11.92 -17.99
CA TYR A 133 -21.78 11.67 -19.37
C TYR A 133 -22.21 10.31 -19.93
N GLY A 134 -22.70 9.40 -19.08
CA GLY A 134 -23.34 8.17 -19.51
C GLY A 134 -24.76 8.46 -19.97
N THR A 135 -24.91 8.91 -21.21
CA THR A 135 -26.22 9.03 -21.84
C THR A 135 -26.87 7.64 -21.98
N PRO A 136 -28.21 7.53 -21.90
CA PRO A 136 -28.89 6.30 -22.28
C PRO A 136 -28.71 6.10 -23.79
N ILE A 137 -28.00 5.04 -24.18
CA ILE A 137 -27.81 4.59 -25.58
C ILE A 137 -29.15 4.36 -26.33
N ARG A 138 -30.29 4.48 -25.64
CA ARG A 138 -31.61 4.14 -26.15
C ARG A 138 -32.23 5.19 -27.09
N GLU A 139 -31.76 6.44 -27.10
CA GLU A 139 -32.37 7.51 -27.91
C GLU A 139 -31.61 7.82 -29.21
N THR A 140 -30.42 7.26 -29.43
CA THR A 140 -29.60 7.53 -30.63
C THR A 140 -29.60 6.40 -31.66
N LEU A 141 -30.33 5.31 -31.44
CA LEU A 141 -30.54 4.33 -32.49
C LEU A 141 -31.59 4.87 -33.46
N PRO A 142 -31.25 5.14 -34.74
CA PRO A 142 -32.26 5.46 -35.74
C PRO A 142 -33.25 4.29 -35.80
N ARG A 143 -34.56 4.59 -35.88
CA ARG A 143 -35.55 3.57 -36.23
C ARG A 143 -35.18 3.02 -37.61
N LEU A 144 -34.47 1.90 -37.63
CA LEU A 144 -34.28 1.08 -38.82
C LEU A 144 -35.61 0.42 -39.15
N ASN A 145 -36.51 1.19 -39.79
CA ASN A 145 -37.58 0.75 -40.68
C ASN A 145 -38.46 2.00 -40.99
N PRO A 146 -38.21 2.71 -42.11
CA PRO A 146 -39.25 3.55 -42.69
C PRO A 146 -40.41 2.66 -43.20
N PRO A 147 -41.66 3.15 -43.18
CA PRO A 147 -42.76 2.44 -43.83
C PRO A 147 -42.47 2.29 -45.33
N SER A 148 -42.70 1.10 -45.87
CA SER A 148 -42.52 0.84 -47.30
C SER A 148 -43.56 1.61 -48.11
N GLU A 149 -43.12 2.59 -48.90
CA GLU A 149 -43.88 3.06 -50.07
C GLU A 149 -44.00 1.89 -51.05
N TYR A 150 -45.09 1.14 -50.92
CA TYR A 150 -45.73 0.46 -52.04
C TYR A 150 -47.16 0.98 -52.06
N ASP A 151 -47.33 2.18 -52.60
CA ASP A 151 -48.59 2.60 -53.21
C ASP A 151 -48.86 1.62 -54.35
N PHE A 152 -49.77 0.67 -54.08
CA PHE A 152 -50.28 -0.22 -55.10
C PHE A 152 -51.26 0.58 -55.96
N ASN A 153 -50.92 0.67 -57.25
CA ASN A 153 -51.65 1.34 -58.32
C ASN A 153 -53.17 1.17 -58.22
N GLU A 154 -53.84 2.31 -58.33
CA GLU A 154 -55.25 2.46 -58.67
C GLU A 154 -55.48 1.94 -60.10
N SER A 155 -55.81 0.66 -60.21
CA SER A 155 -56.29 0.04 -61.44
C SER A 155 -57.42 -0.93 -61.11
N ASP A 156 -58.51 -0.40 -60.54
CA ASP A 156 -59.83 -1.03 -60.55
C ASP A 156 -60.72 -0.22 -61.52
N VAL A 157 -60.67 -0.57 -62.81
CA VAL A 157 -61.74 -1.21 -63.60
C VAL A 157 -62.85 -0.21 -64.04
N PRO A 158 -63.10 -0.06 -65.36
CA PRO A 158 -64.09 0.88 -65.88
C PRO A 158 -65.53 0.41 -65.67
N ASP A 159 -66.40 1.37 -65.37
CA ASP A 159 -67.86 1.24 -65.42
C ASP A 159 -68.31 0.67 -66.77
N SER A 160 -68.96 -0.50 -66.74
CA SER A 160 -69.78 -0.97 -67.86
C SER A 160 -70.93 -1.87 -67.41
N LEU A 161 -72.13 -1.28 -67.49
CA LEU A 161 -73.48 -1.82 -67.74
C LEU A 161 -74.08 -2.88 -66.81
#